data_AF-B1I2V0-F1
#
_entry.id   AF-B1I2V0-F1
#
_cell.length_a   1.000
_cell.length_b   1.000
_cell.length_c   1.000
_cell.angle_alpha   90.00
_cell.angle_beta   90.00
_cell.angle_gamma   90.00
#
_symmetry.space_group_name_H-M   'P 1'
#
loop_
_entity.id
_entity.type
_entity.pdbx_description
1 polymer ?
#
loop_
_entity_poly.entity_id
_entity_poly.type
_entity_poly.pdbx_seq_one_letter_code
_entity_poly.pdbx_strand_id
1 'polypeptide(L)'
;MQKAMAEGSETGVWSQDRVEALKNDLATLASYVTRDIACHKAHYEKGMGCFFEQENPGLLEKARKLGLSMDRLMEKLRALLQEEVAFWKQAKAAQRLQQLHEECEVTLALNELMGYRAKELPAALDYLRNDWLRSYGKLPLWLIADTAREKSREPLSFLCELCQARDFDSARDYERLSNWAAHSLLLRHHKEAVREAVREQTRALQRWIQERLQVDVPIDDVRELIARLPELHAVQHHEVEDQVRKHLGELERQRLVAQLQQHWQELTGTRTPGDWSRQVGIPAHFIVEREVQQIMEVVERAHDKTESQLRVALTKLQNCADVIGSLKDAEWVKKRFIERVVRDYAVLIETEADLAKLKGYLAERLGPSFAHSDLAQAQDLVGEWAKDYYRQFGYERVRSKLRELPAERVKAILEKLAQDPRVGILLLRES
;
A
#
# COMPACT_ATOMS: atom_id res chain seq x y z
N MET A 1 55.02 -1.51 67.58
CA MET A 1 56.12 -2.14 68.35
C MET A 1 57.28 -2.40 67.38
N GLN A 2 58.16 -1.48 66.99
CA GLN A 2 58.83 -0.38 67.70
C GLN A 2 59.52 -0.81 69.00
N LYS A 3 60.29 -1.90 68.92
CA LYS A 3 61.32 -2.22 69.91
C LYS A 3 62.48 -3.00 69.27
N ALA A 4 63.18 -2.34 68.35
CA ALA A 4 64.53 -2.72 67.89
C ALA A 4 65.10 -1.62 66.98
N MET A 5 65.11 -0.37 67.46
CA MET A 5 66.21 0.53 67.12
C MET A 5 67.17 0.45 68.30
N ALA A 6 68.26 -0.30 68.16
CA ALA A 6 69.52 -0.08 68.87
C ALA A 6 70.51 -1.17 68.44
N GLU A 7 71.77 -0.77 68.30
CA GLU A 7 72.97 -1.62 68.09
C GLU A 7 73.09 -2.14 66.64
N GLY A 8 74.07 -1.72 65.85
CA GLY A 8 75.47 -1.59 66.17
C GLY A 8 76.21 -2.53 65.22
N SER A 9 77.07 -1.94 64.38
CA SER A 9 78.11 -2.56 63.55
C SER A 9 78.37 -4.06 63.74
N GLU A 10 78.31 -4.83 62.65
CA GLU A 10 79.38 -5.74 62.21
C GLU A 10 78.98 -6.45 60.91
N THR A 11 79.97 -6.63 60.03
CA THR A 11 79.89 -7.41 58.79
C THR A 11 79.38 -8.83 59.09
N GLY A 12 78.11 -9.09 58.77
CA GLY A 12 77.47 -10.38 59.01
C GLY A 12 77.14 -11.09 57.71
N VAL A 13 78.00 -12.03 57.31
CA VAL A 13 77.68 -13.12 56.39
C VAL A 13 76.33 -13.70 56.82
N TRP A 14 75.33 -13.69 55.94
CA TRP A 14 74.08 -14.41 56.19
C TRP A 14 74.46 -15.87 56.39
N SER A 15 74.31 -16.40 57.63
CA SER A 15 74.55 -17.82 57.87
C SER A 15 73.62 -18.62 56.95
N GLN A 16 74.15 -19.69 56.33
CA GLN A 16 73.37 -20.55 55.42
C GLN A 16 72.04 -20.97 56.07
N ASP A 17 72.04 -21.20 57.39
CA ASP A 17 70.85 -21.51 58.18
C ASP A 17 69.72 -20.47 58.09
N ARG A 18 70.01 -19.16 58.04
CA ARG A 18 68.98 -18.12 57.88
C ARG A 18 68.41 -18.08 56.46
N VAL A 19 69.24 -18.40 55.46
CA VAL A 19 68.79 -18.50 54.07
C VAL A 19 67.97 -19.77 53.85
N GLU A 20 68.34 -20.88 54.48
CA GLU A 20 67.58 -22.13 54.50
C GLU A 20 66.22 -21.94 55.21
N ALA A 21 66.20 -21.24 56.35
CA ALA A 21 64.98 -20.93 57.08
C ALA A 21 64.02 -20.06 56.24
N LEU A 22 64.52 -19.00 55.59
CA LEU A 22 63.72 -18.16 54.70
C LEU A 22 63.22 -18.93 53.46
N LYS A 23 64.02 -19.85 52.91
CA LYS A 23 63.58 -20.73 51.82
C LYS A 23 62.50 -21.69 52.26
N ASN A 24 62.61 -22.26 53.46
CA ASN A 24 61.59 -23.14 54.02
C ASN A 24 60.32 -22.37 54.38
N ASP A 25 60.42 -21.16 54.92
CA ASP A 25 59.26 -20.30 55.19
C ASP A 25 58.57 -19.86 53.88
N LEU A 26 59.35 -19.53 52.84
CA LEU A 26 58.82 -19.26 51.50
C LEU A 26 58.22 -20.50 50.84
N ALA A 27 58.81 -21.68 51.00
CA ALA A 27 58.26 -22.93 50.49
C ALA A 27 56.99 -23.32 51.25
N THR A 28 56.93 -23.02 52.55
CA THR A 28 55.75 -23.25 53.39
C THR A 28 54.64 -22.29 53.01
N LEU A 29 54.93 -20.99 52.84
CA LEU A 29 53.99 -20.00 52.29
C LEU A 29 53.53 -20.36 50.87
N ALA A 30 54.44 -20.79 50.01
CA ALA A 30 54.11 -21.26 48.67
C ALA A 30 53.22 -22.52 48.74
N SER A 31 53.45 -23.42 49.70
CA SER A 31 52.60 -24.60 49.93
C SER A 31 51.21 -24.23 50.48
N TYR A 32 51.09 -23.18 51.29
CA TYR A 32 49.81 -22.63 51.75
C TYR A 32 49.03 -21.95 50.62
N VAL A 33 49.73 -21.19 49.76
CA VAL A 33 49.13 -20.55 48.58
C VAL A 33 48.74 -21.59 47.53
N THR A 34 49.49 -22.69 47.38
CA THR A 34 49.22 -23.73 46.38
C THR A 34 48.25 -24.82 46.85
N ARG A 35 48.06 -25.05 48.15
CA ARG A 35 47.14 -26.10 48.66
C ARG A 35 45.71 -25.65 48.93
N ASP A 36 45.45 -24.37 49.25
CA ASP A 36 44.09 -23.90 49.57
C ASP A 36 43.62 -22.67 48.77
N ILE A 37 44.49 -22.05 47.96
CA ILE A 37 44.14 -20.99 47.00
C ILE A 37 44.52 -21.44 45.60
N ALA A 38 44.32 -22.72 45.29
CA ALA A 38 44.11 -23.08 43.91
C ALA A 38 42.86 -22.30 43.47
N CYS A 39 43.03 -21.34 42.55
CA CYS A 39 41.97 -20.65 41.82
C CYS A 39 41.09 -21.69 41.08
N HIS A 40 40.34 -22.50 41.82
CA HIS A 40 39.30 -23.34 41.25
C HIS A 40 38.30 -22.38 40.63
N LYS A 41 37.96 -22.64 39.37
CA LYS A 41 36.95 -21.90 38.62
C LYS A 41 35.70 -21.62 39.46
N ALA A 42 35.29 -22.61 40.27
CA ALA A 42 34.16 -22.49 41.20
C ALA A 42 34.32 -21.42 42.30
N HIS A 43 35.51 -21.25 42.89
CA HIS A 43 35.76 -20.21 43.90
C HIS A 43 35.83 -18.82 43.26
N TYR A 44 36.40 -18.72 42.05
CA TYR A 44 36.41 -17.50 41.26
C TYR A 44 35.00 -17.08 40.83
N GLU A 45 34.20 -18.00 40.28
CA GLU A 45 32.80 -17.77 39.90
C GLU A 45 31.96 -17.36 41.10
N LYS A 46 32.18 -17.97 42.27
CA LYS A 46 31.50 -17.60 43.51
C LYS A 46 31.89 -16.20 43.98
N GLY A 47 33.18 -15.85 43.93
CA GLY A 47 33.68 -14.52 44.27
C GLY A 47 33.16 -13.43 43.33
N MET A 48 33.23 -13.66 42.01
CA MET A 48 32.67 -12.75 41.00
C MET A 48 31.15 -12.65 41.10
N GLY A 49 30.46 -13.74 41.44
CA GLY A 49 29.03 -13.71 41.72
C GLY A 49 28.68 -12.83 42.91
N CYS A 50 29.43 -12.94 44.01
CA CYS A 50 29.25 -12.03 45.16
C CYS A 50 29.52 -10.57 44.77
N PHE A 51 30.55 -10.30 43.97
CA PHE A 51 30.85 -8.95 43.49
C PHE A 51 29.72 -8.39 42.62
N PHE A 52 29.18 -9.18 41.69
CA PHE A 52 28.07 -8.75 40.83
C PHE A 52 26.82 -8.42 41.64
N GLU A 53 26.49 -9.24 42.64
CA GLU A 53 25.32 -9.02 43.48
C GLU A 53 25.49 -7.82 44.43
N GLN A 54 26.71 -7.54 44.88
CA GLN A 54 27.02 -6.39 45.72
C GLN A 54 26.93 -5.06 44.96
N GLU A 55 27.49 -5.00 43.74
CA GLU A 55 27.53 -3.76 42.95
C GLU A 55 26.24 -3.53 42.13
N ASN A 56 25.59 -4.60 41.65
CA ASN A 56 24.38 -4.53 40.82
C ASN A 56 23.39 -5.64 41.19
N PRO A 57 22.61 -5.46 42.27
CA PRO A 57 21.68 -6.49 42.74
C PRO A 57 20.68 -6.90 41.67
N GLY A 58 20.42 -8.20 41.56
CA GLY A 58 19.50 -8.77 40.57
C GLY A 58 20.07 -8.92 39.14
N LEU A 59 21.32 -8.50 38.86
CA LEU A 59 21.97 -8.77 37.56
C LEU A 59 22.03 -10.27 37.27
N LEU A 60 22.42 -11.08 38.26
CA LEU A 60 22.55 -12.53 38.10
C LEU A 60 21.19 -13.20 37.85
N GLU A 61 20.13 -12.73 38.49
CA GLU A 61 18.77 -13.22 38.25
C GLU A 61 18.32 -12.92 36.82
N LYS A 62 18.55 -11.69 36.34
CA LYS A 62 18.22 -11.25 34.98
C LYS A 62 19.01 -12.03 33.93
N ALA A 63 20.31 -12.18 34.14
CA ALA A 63 21.18 -12.99 33.28
C ALA A 63 20.71 -14.45 33.22
N ARG A 64 20.30 -15.03 34.35
CA ARG A 64 19.74 -16.38 34.41
C ARG A 64 18.43 -16.50 33.64
N LYS A 65 17.54 -15.51 33.74
CA LYS A 65 16.30 -15.44 32.94
C LYS A 65 16.57 -15.38 31.43
N LEU A 66 17.67 -14.74 31.02
CA LEU A 66 18.14 -14.71 29.63
C LEU A 66 18.92 -15.97 29.21
N GLY A 67 19.22 -16.88 30.14
CA GLY A 67 20.02 -18.08 29.87
C GLY A 67 21.49 -17.78 29.60
N LEU A 68 22.03 -16.70 30.18
CA LEU A 68 23.44 -16.34 30.12
C LEU A 68 24.22 -17.04 31.24
N SER A 69 25.35 -17.65 30.88
CA SER A 69 26.28 -18.25 31.84
C SER A 69 27.22 -17.18 32.44
N MET A 70 27.82 -17.49 33.58
CA MET A 70 28.84 -16.62 34.20
C MET A 70 30.01 -16.36 33.24
N ASP A 71 30.47 -17.38 32.52
CA ASP A 71 31.52 -17.24 31.50
C ASP A 71 31.15 -16.20 30.45
N ARG A 72 29.89 -16.19 29.98
CA ARG A 72 29.43 -15.23 28.97
C ARG A 72 29.30 -13.81 29.51
N LEU A 73 28.87 -13.65 30.76
CA LEU A 73 28.86 -12.33 31.42
C LEU A 73 30.29 -11.77 31.57
N MET A 74 31.25 -12.64 31.91
CA MET A 74 32.66 -12.26 32.01
C MET A 74 33.26 -11.89 30.66
N GLU A 75 32.91 -12.60 29.59
CA GLU A 75 33.28 -12.22 28.21
C GLU A 75 32.73 -10.84 27.83
N LYS A 76 31.45 -10.57 28.11
CA LYS A 76 30.84 -9.26 27.86
C LYS A 76 31.51 -8.16 28.68
N LEU A 77 31.78 -8.39 29.97
CA LEU A 77 32.48 -7.43 30.82
C LEU A 77 33.90 -7.13 30.30
N ARG A 78 34.63 -8.15 29.83
CA ARG A 78 35.94 -7.98 29.18
C ARG A 78 35.83 -7.13 27.92
N ALA A 79 34.85 -7.41 27.07
CA ALA A 79 34.63 -6.66 25.84
C ALA A 79 34.29 -5.18 26.11
N LEU A 80 33.55 -4.88 27.19
CA LEU A 80 33.21 -3.50 27.59
C LEU A 80 34.38 -2.73 28.21
N LEU A 81 35.29 -3.41 28.91
CA LEU A 81 36.44 -2.78 29.56
C LEU A 81 37.60 -2.51 28.61
N GLN A 82 37.76 -3.31 27.55
CA GLN A 82 38.80 -3.21 26.51
C GLN A 82 40.23 -3.09 27.08
N GLU A 83 40.46 -3.66 28.25
CA GLU A 83 41.72 -3.64 29.00
C GLU A 83 42.03 -5.04 29.52
N GLU A 84 43.32 -5.38 29.66
CA GLU A 84 43.71 -6.63 30.30
C GLU A 84 43.20 -6.68 31.75
N VAL A 85 42.81 -7.88 32.20
CA VAL A 85 42.19 -8.11 33.53
C VAL A 85 43.04 -7.55 34.68
N ALA A 86 44.37 -7.50 34.52
CA ALA A 86 45.30 -6.97 35.51
C ALA A 86 45.16 -5.45 35.75
N PHE A 87 44.60 -4.70 34.79
CA PHE A 87 44.44 -3.24 34.89
C PHE A 87 43.02 -2.84 35.32
N TRP A 88 42.16 -3.80 35.61
CA TRP A 88 40.78 -3.52 36.00
C TRP A 88 40.72 -2.80 37.33
N LYS A 89 40.11 -1.60 37.32
CA LYS A 89 39.78 -0.86 38.53
C LYS A 89 38.35 -1.19 38.94
N GLN A 90 38.11 -1.45 40.23
CA GLN A 90 36.79 -1.80 40.76
C GLN A 90 35.70 -0.80 40.34
N ALA A 91 35.95 0.50 40.46
CA ALA A 91 34.98 1.53 40.09
C ALA A 91 34.61 1.49 38.59
N LYS A 92 35.58 1.26 37.70
CA LYS A 92 35.34 1.15 36.26
C LYS A 92 34.59 -0.14 35.92
N ALA A 93 34.93 -1.25 36.59
CA ALA A 93 34.21 -2.51 36.46
C ALA A 93 32.76 -2.40 36.95
N ALA A 94 32.51 -1.74 38.09
CA ALA A 94 31.17 -1.50 38.61
C ALA A 94 30.31 -0.67 37.64
N GLN A 95 30.87 0.39 37.04
CA GLN A 95 30.18 1.16 36.00
C GLN A 95 29.82 0.29 34.78
N ARG A 96 30.74 -0.54 34.28
CA ARG A 96 30.47 -1.45 33.15
C ARG A 96 29.48 -2.56 33.50
N LEU A 97 29.43 -2.99 34.76
CA LEU A 97 28.41 -3.91 35.25
C LEU A 97 27.02 -3.30 35.24
N GLN A 98 26.89 -2.00 35.55
CA GLN A 98 25.63 -1.29 35.42
C GLN A 98 25.16 -1.29 33.95
N GLN A 99 26.05 -1.08 32.98
CA GLN A 99 25.71 -1.17 31.54
C GLN A 99 25.17 -2.55 31.18
N LEU A 100 25.81 -3.61 31.68
CA LEU A 100 25.39 -4.98 31.45
C LEU A 100 24.01 -5.26 32.09
N HIS A 101 23.75 -4.69 33.26
CA HIS A 101 22.45 -4.77 33.92
C HIS A 101 21.35 -4.09 33.11
N GLU A 102 21.62 -2.88 32.62
CA GLU A 102 20.72 -2.11 31.77
C GLU A 102 20.43 -2.84 30.44
N GLU A 103 21.46 -3.43 29.81
CA GLU A 103 21.30 -4.26 28.60
C GLU A 103 20.40 -5.47 28.86
N CYS A 104 20.62 -6.18 29.98
CA CYS A 104 19.78 -7.31 30.37
C CYS A 104 18.32 -6.87 30.59
N GLU A 105 18.11 -5.69 31.18
CA GLU A 105 16.76 -5.18 31.44
C GLU A 105 15.97 -4.89 30.17
N VAL A 106 16.57 -4.18 29.23
CA VAL A 106 15.93 -3.88 27.94
C VAL A 106 15.65 -5.19 27.18
N THR A 107 16.61 -6.12 27.17
CA THR A 107 16.46 -7.42 26.49
C THR A 107 15.29 -8.22 27.08
N LEU A 108 15.17 -8.28 28.41
CA LEU A 108 14.06 -8.96 29.08
C LEU A 108 12.72 -8.27 28.80
N ALA A 109 12.67 -6.94 28.81
CA ALA A 109 11.44 -6.21 28.49
C ALA A 109 10.96 -6.48 27.06
N LEU A 110 11.88 -6.51 26.10
CA LEU A 110 11.60 -6.87 24.71
C LEU A 110 11.15 -8.33 24.59
N ASN A 111 11.84 -9.27 25.23
CA ASN A 111 11.44 -10.68 25.24
C ASN A 111 10.03 -10.88 25.80
N GLU A 112 9.70 -10.21 26.90
CA GLU A 112 8.37 -10.24 27.50
C GLU A 112 7.28 -9.68 26.58
N LEU A 113 7.56 -8.57 25.88
CA LEU A 113 6.64 -7.99 24.89
C LEU A 113 6.47 -8.90 23.69
N MET A 114 7.56 -9.42 23.14
CA MET A 114 7.53 -10.14 21.86
C MET A 114 7.19 -11.63 22.02
N GLY A 115 7.24 -12.16 23.23
CA GLY A 115 7.15 -13.60 23.46
C GLY A 115 8.37 -14.37 22.92
N TYR A 116 9.51 -13.69 22.80
CA TYR A 116 10.75 -14.22 22.25
C TYR A 116 11.80 -14.48 23.34
N ARG A 117 12.84 -15.26 23.04
CA ARG A 117 13.91 -15.63 23.99
C ARG A 117 15.28 -15.25 23.45
N ALA A 118 15.49 -13.97 23.18
CA ALA A 118 16.81 -13.45 22.86
C ALA A 118 17.72 -13.50 24.10
N LYS A 119 18.99 -13.88 23.91
CA LYS A 119 20.00 -13.85 24.99
C LYS A 119 20.71 -12.49 25.09
N GLU A 120 20.73 -11.74 23.98
CA GLU A 120 21.48 -10.49 23.84
C GLU A 120 20.58 -9.44 23.19
N LEU A 121 20.82 -8.16 23.52
CA LEU A 121 20.00 -7.04 23.05
C LEU A 121 19.98 -6.90 21.51
N PRO A 122 21.10 -7.05 20.77
CA PRO A 122 21.08 -6.96 19.31
C PRO A 122 20.12 -7.96 18.67
N ALA A 123 20.13 -9.22 19.15
CA ALA A 123 19.22 -10.26 18.66
C ALA A 123 17.74 -9.96 18.97
N ALA A 124 17.46 -9.31 20.11
CA ALA A 124 16.10 -8.86 20.44
C ALA A 124 15.65 -7.72 19.51
N LEU A 125 16.52 -6.76 19.24
CA LEU A 125 16.24 -5.63 18.36
C LEU A 125 16.05 -6.08 16.90
N ASP A 126 16.86 -7.03 16.43
CA ASP A 126 16.72 -7.58 15.08
C ASP A 126 15.40 -8.33 14.93
N TYR A 127 15.02 -9.15 15.90
CA TYR A 127 13.72 -9.83 15.89
C TYR A 127 12.55 -8.84 15.94
N LEU A 128 12.66 -7.78 16.74
CA LEU A 128 11.66 -6.70 16.78
C LEU A 128 11.43 -6.10 15.39
N ARG A 129 12.52 -5.71 14.72
CA ARG A 129 12.50 -4.97 13.44
C ARG A 129 12.09 -5.84 12.25
N ASN A 130 12.55 -7.07 12.21
CA ASN A 130 12.45 -7.91 11.01
C ASN A 130 11.34 -8.95 11.07
N ASP A 131 10.95 -9.40 12.26
CA ASP A 131 10.00 -10.51 12.42
C ASP A 131 8.74 -10.09 13.18
N TRP A 132 8.90 -9.57 14.40
CA TRP A 132 7.78 -9.32 15.29
C TRP A 132 6.79 -8.30 14.70
N LEU A 133 7.28 -7.13 14.24
CA LEU A 133 6.41 -6.11 13.66
C LEU A 133 5.71 -6.56 12.37
N ARG A 134 6.42 -7.31 11.53
CA ARG A 134 5.88 -7.82 10.25
C ARG A 134 4.79 -8.86 10.47
N SER A 135 4.84 -9.58 11.58
CA SER A 135 3.81 -10.57 11.93
C SER A 135 2.42 -9.97 12.20
N TYR A 136 2.34 -8.67 12.51
CA TYR A 136 1.07 -7.98 12.79
C TYR A 136 0.50 -7.20 11.61
N GLY A 137 1.31 -6.88 10.61
CA GLY A 137 0.90 -6.16 9.41
C GLY A 137 1.95 -5.15 8.96
N LYS A 138 1.57 -4.27 8.03
CA LYS A 138 2.51 -3.48 7.21
C LYS A 138 2.82 -2.08 7.74
N LEU A 139 2.02 -1.60 8.71
CA LEU A 139 2.08 -0.20 9.14
C LEU A 139 3.30 0.10 10.03
N PRO A 140 3.87 1.30 9.92
CA PRO A 140 4.96 1.71 10.79
C PRO A 140 4.47 1.98 12.21
N LEU A 141 5.34 1.71 13.19
CA LEU A 141 5.03 1.91 14.61
C LEU A 141 4.69 3.36 14.95
N TRP A 142 5.31 4.34 14.30
CA TRP A 142 5.05 5.75 14.60
C TRP A 142 3.60 6.13 14.28
N LEU A 143 3.00 5.54 13.24
CA LEU A 143 1.62 5.79 12.85
C LEU A 143 0.66 5.21 13.89
N ILE A 144 0.97 4.00 14.37
CA ILE A 144 0.24 3.35 15.45
C ILE A 144 0.38 4.18 16.74
N ALA A 145 1.57 4.69 17.04
CA ALA A 145 1.85 5.51 18.22
C ALA A 145 1.08 6.84 18.20
N ASP A 146 0.97 7.51 17.04
CA ASP A 146 0.27 8.79 16.88
C ASP A 146 -1.23 8.64 17.18
N THR A 147 -1.81 7.49 16.84
CA THR A 147 -3.25 7.18 16.98
C THR A 147 -3.58 6.29 18.18
N ALA A 148 -2.57 5.97 18.99
CA ALA A 148 -2.69 5.12 20.15
C ALA A 148 -3.42 5.83 21.30
N ARG A 149 -4.06 5.03 22.15
CA ARG A 149 -4.60 5.53 23.43
C ARG A 149 -3.45 5.95 24.36
N GLU A 150 -3.75 6.84 25.30
CA GLU A 150 -2.79 7.41 26.26
C GLU A 150 -1.87 6.36 26.91
N LYS A 151 -2.44 5.22 27.35
CA LYS A 151 -1.70 4.13 28.02
C LYS A 151 -0.68 3.39 27.14
N SER A 152 -0.79 3.49 25.82
CA SER A 152 0.07 2.78 24.86
C SER A 152 1.00 3.73 24.09
N ARG A 153 0.75 5.04 24.15
CA ARG A 153 1.46 6.05 23.35
C ARG A 153 2.95 6.14 23.71
N GLU A 154 3.26 6.31 24.99
CA GLU A 154 4.65 6.41 25.47
C GLU A 154 5.46 5.12 25.23
N PRO A 155 4.96 3.91 25.58
CA PRO A 155 5.63 2.66 25.25
C PRO A 155 5.87 2.46 23.74
N LEU A 156 4.91 2.84 22.89
CA LEU A 156 5.06 2.75 21.43
C LEU A 156 6.08 3.74 20.89
N SER A 157 6.13 4.96 21.44
CA SER A 157 7.16 5.95 21.11
C SER A 157 8.56 5.43 21.45
N PHE A 158 8.71 4.82 22.63
CA PHE A 158 9.95 4.14 23.02
C PHE A 158 10.33 3.00 22.05
N LEU A 159 9.37 2.17 21.64
CA LEU A 159 9.62 1.14 20.61
C LEU A 159 10.04 1.73 19.26
N CYS A 160 9.48 2.88 18.86
CA CYS A 160 9.91 3.58 17.65
C CYS A 160 11.39 3.97 17.73
N GLU A 161 11.82 4.51 18.88
CA GLU A 161 13.21 4.89 19.11
C GLU A 161 14.16 3.68 19.00
N LEU A 162 13.77 2.54 19.61
CA LEU A 162 14.51 1.28 19.51
C LEU A 162 14.62 0.78 18.06
N CYS A 163 13.56 0.92 17.27
CA CYS A 163 13.56 0.51 15.86
C CYS A 163 14.47 1.39 15.00
N GLN A 164 14.59 2.68 15.32
CA GLN A 164 15.43 3.64 14.60
C GLN A 164 16.92 3.51 14.95
N ALA A 165 17.25 2.90 16.08
CA ALA A 165 18.62 2.73 16.58
C ALA A 165 19.43 1.64 15.87
N ARG A 166 19.63 1.75 14.55
CA ARG A 166 20.28 0.70 13.74
C ARG A 166 21.77 0.48 14.07
N ASP A 167 22.49 1.54 14.42
CA ASP A 167 23.94 1.51 14.71
C ASP A 167 24.26 1.50 16.21
N PHE A 168 23.34 1.01 17.04
CA PHE A 168 23.51 1.02 18.49
C PHE A 168 24.65 0.09 18.96
N ASP A 169 25.58 0.63 19.74
CA ASP A 169 26.63 -0.13 20.41
C ASP A 169 26.60 0.15 21.92
N SER A 170 26.24 -0.88 22.70
CA SER A 170 26.20 -0.83 24.17
C SER A 170 27.48 -0.32 24.84
N ALA A 171 28.65 -0.48 24.19
CA ALA A 171 29.93 -0.02 24.74
C ALA A 171 30.13 1.50 24.62
N ARG A 172 29.54 2.10 23.57
CA ARG A 172 29.70 3.51 23.17
C ARG A 172 28.51 4.38 23.57
N ASP A 173 27.30 3.83 23.48
CA ASP A 173 26.04 4.54 23.65
C ASP A 173 25.43 4.36 25.06
N TYR A 174 26.27 4.49 26.10
CA TYR A 174 25.85 4.24 27.48
C TYR A 174 24.68 5.11 27.95
N GLU A 175 24.68 6.41 27.64
CA GLU A 175 23.58 7.31 28.06
C GLU A 175 22.26 6.89 27.43
N ARG A 176 22.29 6.47 26.17
CA ARG A 176 21.12 5.97 25.45
C ARG A 176 20.61 4.66 26.05
N LEU A 177 21.53 3.75 26.37
CA LEU A 177 21.18 2.49 27.03
C LEU A 177 20.54 2.71 28.40
N SER A 178 21.07 3.63 29.19
CA SER A 178 20.51 3.96 30.51
C SER A 178 19.11 4.56 30.39
N ASN A 179 18.90 5.45 29.40
CA ASN A 179 17.57 5.96 29.07
C ASN A 179 16.62 4.82 28.66
N TRP A 180 17.06 3.88 27.82
CA TRP A 180 16.24 2.72 27.44
C TRP A 180 15.90 1.82 28.61
N ALA A 181 16.85 1.58 29.51
CA ALA A 181 16.61 0.80 30.72
C ALA A 181 15.56 1.47 31.62
N ALA A 182 15.60 2.80 31.77
CA ALA A 182 14.58 3.54 32.51
C ALA A 182 13.18 3.39 31.89
N HIS A 183 13.06 3.44 30.56
CA HIS A 183 11.79 3.28 29.84
C HIS A 183 11.35 1.81 29.69
N SER A 184 12.23 0.84 29.93
CA SER A 184 11.93 -0.60 29.84
C SER A 184 10.82 -1.03 30.81
N LEU A 185 10.69 -0.34 31.95
CA LEU A 185 9.65 -0.59 32.94
C LEU A 185 8.26 -0.26 32.38
N LEU A 186 8.14 0.84 31.63
CA LEU A 186 6.89 1.25 30.97
C LEU A 186 6.46 0.18 29.96
N LEU A 187 7.42 -0.35 29.20
CA LEU A 187 7.16 -1.41 28.23
C LEU A 187 6.63 -2.68 28.89
N ARG A 188 7.22 -3.09 30.03
CA ARG A 188 6.76 -4.27 30.79
C ARG A 188 5.37 -4.08 31.37
N HIS A 189 5.08 -2.91 31.96
CA HIS A 189 3.79 -2.60 32.57
C HIS A 189 2.65 -2.54 31.55
N HIS A 190 2.93 -2.05 30.34
CA HIS A 190 1.91 -1.82 29.31
C HIS A 190 1.99 -2.78 28.12
N LYS A 191 2.71 -3.91 28.25
CA LYS A 191 2.94 -4.85 27.14
C LYS A 191 1.68 -5.34 26.44
N GLU A 192 0.59 -5.61 27.18
CA GLU A 192 -0.67 -6.05 26.57
C GLU A 192 -1.34 -4.92 25.77
N ALA A 193 -1.32 -3.69 26.30
CA ALA A 193 -1.83 -2.53 25.58
C ALA A 193 -1.04 -2.25 24.29
N VAL A 194 0.28 -2.43 24.33
CA VAL A 194 1.15 -2.33 23.15
C VAL A 194 0.83 -3.42 22.12
N ARG A 195 0.71 -4.68 22.55
CA ARG A 195 0.33 -5.80 21.67
C ARG A 195 -1.01 -5.56 20.99
N GLU A 196 -1.99 -5.05 21.74
CA GLU A 196 -3.30 -4.74 21.19
C GLU A 196 -3.25 -3.57 20.20
N ALA A 197 -2.53 -2.50 20.52
CA ALA A 197 -2.35 -1.37 19.61
C ALA A 197 -1.69 -1.78 18.28
N VAL A 198 -0.65 -2.63 18.33
CA VAL A 198 0.03 -3.14 17.13
C VAL A 198 -0.87 -4.08 16.31
N ARG A 199 -1.80 -4.80 16.95
CA ARG A 199 -2.82 -5.63 16.27
C ARG A 199 -3.92 -4.79 15.62
N GLU A 200 -4.31 -3.66 16.21
CA GLU A 200 -5.39 -2.80 15.72
C GLU A 200 -4.97 -1.90 14.52
N GLN A 201 -4.20 -2.43 13.56
CA GLN A 201 -3.67 -1.65 12.43
C GLN A 201 -4.76 -0.96 11.61
N THR A 202 -5.90 -1.62 11.37
CA THR A 202 -7.01 -1.04 10.61
C THR A 202 -7.59 0.19 11.31
N ARG A 203 -7.78 0.14 12.63
CA ARG A 203 -8.32 1.28 13.39
C ARG A 203 -7.29 2.40 13.53
N ALA A 204 -6.02 2.05 13.70
CA ALA A 204 -4.92 3.00 13.71
C ALA A 204 -4.88 3.80 12.40
N LEU A 205 -4.89 3.10 11.25
CA LEU A 205 -4.90 3.77 9.95
C LEU A 205 -6.16 4.59 9.71
N GLN A 206 -7.33 4.09 10.12
CA GLN A 206 -8.59 4.85 9.99
C GLN A 206 -8.53 6.18 10.74
N ARG A 207 -8.13 6.16 12.03
CA ARG A 207 -7.98 7.38 12.83
C ARG A 207 -6.95 8.32 12.22
N TRP A 208 -5.83 7.77 11.77
CA TRP A 208 -4.76 8.57 11.17
C TRP A 208 -5.25 9.28 9.90
N ILE A 209 -5.98 8.58 9.02
CA ILE A 209 -6.59 9.16 7.82
C ILE A 209 -7.59 10.26 8.20
N GLN A 210 -8.45 10.02 9.20
CA GLN A 210 -9.44 10.98 9.65
C GLN A 210 -8.80 12.25 10.23
N GLU A 211 -7.78 12.10 11.07
CA GLU A 211 -7.12 13.23 11.77
C GLU A 211 -6.19 14.01 10.84
N ARG A 212 -5.41 13.33 9.99
CA ARG A 212 -4.39 13.96 9.13
C ARG A 212 -4.91 14.38 7.77
N LEU A 213 -5.71 13.51 7.13
CA LEU A 213 -6.22 13.76 5.77
C LEU A 213 -7.60 14.40 5.78
N GLN A 214 -8.28 14.45 6.94
CA GLN A 214 -9.65 14.96 7.08
C GLN A 214 -10.66 14.23 6.18
N VAL A 215 -10.42 12.94 5.93
CA VAL A 215 -11.29 12.07 5.15
C VAL A 215 -11.86 10.99 6.07
N ASP A 216 -13.18 10.84 6.10
CA ASP A 216 -13.82 9.72 6.77
C ASP A 216 -13.92 8.52 5.82
N VAL A 217 -13.31 7.41 6.22
CA VAL A 217 -13.22 6.19 5.40
C VAL A 217 -13.80 5.02 6.18
N PRO A 218 -14.76 4.27 5.61
CA PRO A 218 -15.31 3.07 6.22
C PRO A 218 -14.23 2.04 6.57
N ILE A 219 -14.42 1.30 7.66
CA ILE A 219 -13.40 0.35 8.13
C ILE A 219 -13.06 -0.74 7.10
N ASP A 220 -14.02 -1.13 6.25
CA ASP A 220 -13.80 -2.14 5.21
C ASP A 220 -12.92 -1.60 4.07
N ASP A 221 -13.10 -0.34 3.68
CA ASP A 221 -12.23 0.33 2.70
C ASP A 221 -10.80 0.48 3.25
N VAL A 222 -10.65 0.72 4.57
CA VAL A 222 -9.33 0.75 5.22
C VAL A 222 -8.67 -0.63 5.23
N ARG A 223 -9.44 -1.72 5.36
CA ARG A 223 -8.89 -3.09 5.23
C ARG A 223 -8.38 -3.35 3.83
N GLU A 224 -9.16 -2.96 2.82
CA GLU A 224 -8.75 -3.07 1.42
C GLU A 224 -7.50 -2.23 1.13
N LEU A 225 -7.44 -1.01 1.68
CA LEU A 225 -6.28 -0.13 1.59
C LEU A 225 -5.02 -0.81 2.16
N ILE A 226 -5.08 -1.36 3.38
CA ILE A 226 -3.95 -2.08 4.00
C ILE A 226 -3.51 -3.28 3.16
N ALA A 227 -4.46 -4.01 2.55
CA ALA A 227 -4.15 -5.13 1.67
C ALA A 227 -3.33 -4.69 0.44
N ARG A 228 -3.63 -3.50 -0.12
CA ARG A 228 -2.97 -2.93 -1.30
C ARG A 228 -1.65 -2.22 -1.00
N LEU A 229 -1.50 -1.66 0.20
CA LEU A 229 -0.27 -0.94 0.60
C LEU A 229 0.96 -1.87 0.57
N PRO A 230 2.15 -1.35 0.21
CA PRO A 230 3.40 -2.07 0.37
C PRO A 230 3.78 -2.19 1.86
N GLU A 231 4.90 -2.86 2.15
CA GLU A 231 5.48 -2.89 3.51
C GLU A 231 5.99 -1.49 3.88
N LEU A 232 5.52 -0.91 5.00
CA LEU A 232 5.80 0.49 5.36
C LEU A 232 6.65 0.67 6.63
N HIS A 233 7.11 -0.40 7.31
CA HIS A 233 7.79 -0.28 8.61
C HIS A 233 9.05 0.60 8.60
N ALA A 234 9.75 0.67 7.47
CA ALA A 234 11.00 1.42 7.31
C ALA A 234 10.87 2.64 6.39
N VAL A 235 9.65 2.99 5.99
CA VAL A 235 9.36 4.07 5.03
C VAL A 235 9.27 5.40 5.78
N GLN A 236 9.71 6.49 5.14
CA GLN A 236 9.68 7.83 5.74
C GLN A 236 8.24 8.35 5.87
N HIS A 237 8.00 9.27 6.81
CA HIS A 237 6.65 9.75 7.13
C HIS A 237 5.91 10.32 5.89
N HIS A 238 6.57 11.17 5.11
CA HIS A 238 5.98 11.78 3.91
C HIS A 238 5.65 10.74 2.83
N GLU A 239 6.53 9.75 2.64
CA GLU A 239 6.30 8.66 1.68
C GLU A 239 5.10 7.81 2.08
N VAL A 240 4.89 7.56 3.38
CA VAL A 240 3.68 6.86 3.86
C VAL A 240 2.42 7.64 3.53
N GLU A 241 2.41 8.95 3.75
CA GLU A 241 1.28 9.80 3.40
C GLU A 241 0.98 9.76 1.90
N ASP A 242 2.01 9.87 1.05
CA ASP A 242 1.87 9.81 -0.40
C ASP A 242 1.29 8.47 -0.87
N GLN A 243 1.78 7.34 -0.31
CA GLN A 243 1.26 6.00 -0.63
C GLN A 243 -0.21 5.85 -0.22
N VAL A 244 -0.57 6.31 0.99
CA VAL A 244 -1.94 6.27 1.49
C VAL A 244 -2.86 7.12 0.61
N ARG A 245 -2.47 8.37 0.31
CA ARG A 245 -3.25 9.27 -0.57
C ARG A 245 -3.45 8.69 -1.96
N LYS A 246 -2.39 8.13 -2.56
CA LYS A 246 -2.44 7.51 -3.87
C LYS A 246 -3.46 6.37 -3.90
N HIS A 247 -3.36 5.43 -2.97
CA HIS A 247 -4.26 4.26 -2.95
C HIS A 247 -5.70 4.62 -2.54
N LEU A 248 -5.90 5.62 -1.68
CA LEU A 248 -7.23 6.18 -1.41
C LEU A 248 -7.86 6.77 -2.67
N GLY A 249 -7.10 7.57 -3.43
CA GLY A 249 -7.57 8.12 -4.71
C GLY A 249 -7.88 7.02 -5.73
N GLU A 250 -7.11 5.94 -5.76
CA GLU A 250 -7.38 4.77 -6.61
C GLU A 250 -8.69 4.05 -6.22
N LEU A 251 -8.96 3.88 -4.92
CA LEU A 251 -10.19 3.27 -4.42
C LEU A 251 -11.41 4.12 -4.75
N GLU A 252 -11.35 5.43 -4.48
CA GLU A 252 -12.43 6.37 -4.82
C GLU A 252 -12.68 6.38 -6.34
N ARG A 253 -11.62 6.40 -7.14
CA ARG A 253 -11.75 6.31 -8.60
C ARG A 253 -12.43 5.02 -9.04
N GLN A 254 -12.06 3.87 -8.48
CA GLN A 254 -12.71 2.59 -8.80
C GLN A 254 -14.20 2.61 -8.42
N ARG A 255 -14.55 3.19 -7.27
CA ARG A 255 -15.93 3.37 -6.84
C ARG A 255 -16.72 4.25 -7.81
N LEU A 256 -16.15 5.38 -8.22
CA LEU A 256 -16.79 6.29 -9.19
C LEU A 256 -16.97 5.62 -10.56
N VAL A 257 -16.00 4.83 -11.02
CA VAL A 257 -16.14 4.03 -12.26
C VAL A 257 -17.30 3.06 -12.14
N ALA A 258 -17.38 2.31 -11.03
CA ALA A 258 -18.46 1.35 -10.79
C ALA A 258 -19.82 2.04 -10.75
N GLN A 259 -19.94 3.18 -10.05
CA GLN A 259 -21.16 3.98 -10.01
C GLN A 259 -21.57 4.49 -11.40
N LEU A 260 -20.62 4.98 -12.19
CA LEU A 260 -20.88 5.51 -13.52
C LEU A 260 -21.40 4.41 -14.46
N GLN A 261 -20.77 3.24 -14.45
CA GLN A 261 -21.21 2.08 -15.24
C GLN A 261 -22.55 1.54 -14.75
N GLN A 262 -22.79 1.51 -13.45
CA GLN A 262 -24.06 1.07 -12.87
C GLN A 262 -25.21 2.00 -13.29
N HIS A 263 -25.06 3.32 -13.16
CA HIS A 263 -26.09 4.27 -13.59
C HIS A 263 -26.34 4.19 -15.10
N TRP A 264 -25.28 4.04 -15.90
CA TRP A 264 -25.45 3.79 -17.34
C TRP A 264 -26.26 2.52 -17.61
N GLN A 265 -25.97 1.44 -16.88
CA GLN A 265 -26.69 0.17 -16.99
C GLN A 265 -28.15 0.27 -16.55
N GLU A 266 -28.44 1.02 -15.48
CA GLU A 266 -29.80 1.30 -15.03
C GLU A 266 -30.58 2.06 -16.10
N LEU A 267 -29.97 3.01 -16.80
CA LEU A 267 -30.62 3.82 -17.83
C LEU A 267 -30.79 3.09 -19.17
N THR A 268 -29.83 2.26 -19.58
CA THR A 268 -29.77 1.70 -20.95
C THR A 268 -29.92 0.17 -21.03
N GLY A 269 -29.77 -0.54 -19.91
CA GLY A 269 -29.79 -2.01 -19.86
C GLY A 269 -28.45 -2.67 -20.22
N THR A 270 -27.40 -1.90 -20.51
CA THR A 270 -26.07 -2.40 -20.92
C THR A 270 -24.96 -1.78 -20.09
N ARG A 271 -23.78 -2.41 -19.99
CA ARG A 271 -22.69 -1.88 -19.14
C ARG A 271 -21.96 -0.67 -19.74
N THR A 272 -21.89 -0.60 -21.07
CA THR A 272 -21.16 0.46 -21.78
C THR A 272 -21.94 0.93 -23.03
N PRO A 273 -21.70 2.16 -23.52
CA PRO A 273 -22.25 2.62 -24.80
C PRO A 273 -21.86 1.73 -26.00
N GLY A 274 -20.66 1.15 -25.98
CA GLY A 274 -20.23 0.17 -26.97
C GLY A 274 -21.05 -1.11 -26.93
N ASP A 275 -21.36 -1.63 -25.74
CA ASP A 275 -22.26 -2.79 -25.57
C ASP A 275 -23.66 -2.50 -26.10
N TRP A 276 -24.22 -1.33 -25.76
CA TRP A 276 -25.50 -0.87 -26.29
C TRP A 276 -25.49 -0.85 -27.82
N SER A 277 -24.44 -0.27 -28.40
CA SER A 277 -24.32 -0.11 -29.86
C SER A 277 -24.26 -1.45 -30.59
N ARG A 278 -23.56 -2.43 -30.00
CA ARG A 278 -23.50 -3.81 -30.52
C ARG A 278 -24.84 -4.53 -30.40
N GLN A 279 -25.54 -4.35 -29.30
CA GLN A 279 -26.84 -4.98 -29.07
C GLN A 279 -27.93 -4.43 -30.02
N VAL A 280 -27.95 -3.11 -30.23
CA VAL A 280 -28.98 -2.44 -31.04
C VAL A 280 -28.63 -2.39 -32.54
N GLY A 281 -27.35 -2.58 -32.87
CA GLY A 281 -26.83 -2.47 -34.24
C GLY A 281 -26.87 -1.04 -34.77
N ILE A 282 -26.77 -0.04 -33.88
CA ILE A 282 -26.66 1.38 -34.21
C ILE A 282 -25.65 1.99 -33.23
N PRO A 283 -24.67 2.79 -33.67
CA PRO A 283 -23.77 3.50 -32.76
C PRO A 283 -24.53 4.54 -31.93
N ALA A 284 -24.42 4.45 -30.59
CA ALA A 284 -25.16 5.29 -29.66
C ALA A 284 -24.97 6.80 -29.91
N HIS A 285 -23.74 7.20 -30.27
CA HIS A 285 -23.40 8.59 -30.53
C HIS A 285 -24.07 9.17 -31.78
N PHE A 286 -24.52 8.35 -32.73
CA PHE A 286 -25.20 8.85 -33.95
C PHE A 286 -26.56 9.47 -33.66
N ILE A 287 -27.26 8.98 -32.64
CA ILE A 287 -28.64 9.35 -32.36
C ILE A 287 -28.78 10.38 -31.24
N VAL A 288 -27.74 10.60 -30.44
CA VAL A 288 -27.73 11.57 -29.33
C VAL A 288 -26.95 12.84 -29.64
N GLU A 289 -27.24 13.91 -28.89
CA GLU A 289 -26.59 15.21 -29.04
C GLU A 289 -25.16 15.21 -28.49
N ARG A 290 -24.35 16.19 -28.93
CA ARG A 290 -22.91 16.27 -28.61
C ARG A 290 -22.61 16.24 -27.12
N GLU A 291 -23.47 16.83 -26.29
CA GLU A 291 -23.32 16.80 -24.84
C GLU A 291 -23.39 15.37 -24.29
N VAL A 292 -24.35 14.58 -24.75
CA VAL A 292 -24.52 13.17 -24.35
C VAL A 292 -23.40 12.29 -24.91
N GLN A 293 -22.91 12.60 -26.13
CA GLN A 293 -21.76 11.90 -26.71
C GLN A 293 -20.52 12.01 -25.82
N GLN A 294 -20.23 13.20 -25.28
CA GLN A 294 -19.09 13.40 -24.37
C GLN A 294 -19.20 12.54 -23.10
N ILE A 295 -20.42 12.36 -22.58
CA ILE A 295 -20.67 11.51 -21.41
C ILE A 295 -20.44 10.05 -21.79
N MET A 296 -20.96 9.59 -22.92
CA MET A 296 -20.76 8.23 -23.43
C MET A 296 -19.26 7.90 -23.59
N GLU A 297 -18.47 8.80 -24.15
CA GLU A 297 -17.02 8.60 -24.26
C GLU A 297 -16.32 8.43 -22.90
N VAL A 298 -16.81 9.13 -21.87
CA VAL A 298 -16.31 8.99 -20.50
C VAL A 298 -16.73 7.66 -19.89
N VAL A 299 -17.98 7.21 -20.09
CA VAL A 299 -18.47 5.91 -19.62
C VAL A 299 -17.70 4.76 -20.29
N GLU A 300 -17.48 4.85 -21.60
CA GLU A 300 -16.75 3.83 -22.39
C GLU A 300 -15.32 3.65 -21.87
N ARG A 301 -14.63 4.76 -21.56
CA ARG A 301 -13.24 4.78 -21.10
C ARG A 301 -13.10 5.17 -19.63
N ALA A 302 -14.05 4.74 -18.79
CA ALA A 302 -14.11 5.17 -17.40
C ALA A 302 -12.82 4.88 -16.62
N HIS A 303 -12.16 3.75 -16.90
CA HIS A 303 -10.88 3.36 -16.28
C HIS A 303 -9.68 4.26 -16.64
N ASP A 304 -9.77 5.08 -17.68
CA ASP A 304 -8.69 5.98 -18.09
C ASP A 304 -8.87 7.41 -17.54
N LYS A 305 -9.98 7.67 -16.84
CA LYS A 305 -10.35 9.01 -16.40
C LYS A 305 -9.85 9.33 -15.00
N THR A 306 -9.67 10.63 -14.75
CA THR A 306 -9.39 11.16 -13.42
C THR A 306 -10.65 11.17 -12.56
N GLU A 307 -10.47 11.21 -11.24
CA GLU A 307 -11.57 11.34 -10.27
C GLU A 307 -12.48 12.55 -10.59
N SER A 308 -11.89 13.70 -10.91
CA SER A 308 -12.64 14.91 -11.28
C SER A 308 -13.47 14.73 -12.55
N GLN A 309 -12.91 14.08 -13.58
CA GLN A 309 -13.64 13.78 -14.82
C GLN A 309 -14.80 12.81 -14.57
N LEU A 310 -14.61 11.80 -13.73
CA LEU A 310 -15.65 10.84 -13.37
C LEU A 310 -16.80 11.50 -12.59
N ARG A 311 -16.49 12.37 -11.62
CA ARG A 311 -17.53 13.12 -10.88
C ARG A 311 -18.35 14.03 -11.80
N VAL A 312 -17.67 14.79 -12.67
CA VAL A 312 -18.36 15.64 -13.66
C VAL A 312 -19.23 14.79 -14.59
N ALA A 313 -18.73 13.65 -15.05
CA ALA A 313 -19.51 12.76 -15.90
C ALA A 313 -20.71 12.14 -15.18
N LEU A 314 -20.59 11.77 -13.90
CA LEU A 314 -21.72 11.29 -13.08
C LEU A 314 -22.82 12.36 -12.95
N THR A 315 -22.46 13.60 -12.62
CA THR A 315 -23.43 14.69 -12.54
C THR A 315 -24.10 14.95 -13.89
N LYS A 316 -23.33 14.96 -14.98
CA LYS A 316 -23.88 15.13 -16.33
C LYS A 316 -24.77 13.96 -16.73
N LEU A 317 -24.41 12.72 -16.39
CA LEU A 317 -25.20 11.53 -16.65
C LEU A 317 -26.57 11.61 -15.98
N GLN A 318 -26.62 12.11 -14.74
CA GLN A 318 -27.86 12.36 -14.01
C GLN A 318 -28.71 13.46 -14.67
N ASN A 319 -28.08 14.56 -15.10
CA ASN A 319 -28.80 15.66 -15.79
C ASN A 319 -29.36 15.24 -17.15
N CYS A 320 -28.69 14.33 -17.86
CA CYS A 320 -29.13 13.82 -19.16
C CYS A 320 -29.89 12.48 -19.07
N ALA A 321 -30.32 12.08 -17.87
CA ALA A 321 -30.93 10.77 -17.63
C ALA A 321 -32.14 10.49 -18.52
N ASP A 322 -33.01 11.48 -18.77
CA ASP A 322 -34.20 11.32 -19.62
C ASP A 322 -33.86 11.01 -21.09
N VAL A 323 -32.85 11.72 -21.62
CA VAL A 323 -32.40 11.53 -23.00
C VAL A 323 -31.72 10.17 -23.16
N ILE A 324 -30.91 9.78 -22.18
CA ILE A 324 -30.21 8.49 -22.18
C ILE A 324 -31.21 7.35 -21.95
N GLY A 325 -32.22 7.55 -21.11
CA GLY A 325 -33.31 6.60 -20.89
C GLY A 325 -34.12 6.31 -22.15
N SER A 326 -34.28 7.31 -23.02
CA SER A 326 -34.90 7.13 -24.35
C SER A 326 -34.19 6.11 -25.25
N LEU A 327 -32.93 5.74 -24.95
CA LEU A 327 -32.22 4.68 -25.67
C LEU A 327 -32.83 3.28 -25.47
N LYS A 328 -33.71 3.10 -24.48
CA LYS A 328 -34.51 1.88 -24.32
C LYS A 328 -35.75 1.84 -25.22
N ASP A 329 -36.20 2.99 -25.71
CA ASP A 329 -37.37 3.08 -26.59
C ASP A 329 -36.96 2.82 -28.04
N ALA A 330 -37.33 1.65 -28.54
CA ALA A 330 -37.01 1.22 -29.90
C ALA A 330 -37.60 2.15 -30.98
N GLU A 331 -38.78 2.73 -30.75
CA GLU A 331 -39.40 3.65 -31.71
C GLU A 331 -38.66 4.99 -31.72
N TRP A 332 -38.28 5.50 -30.54
CA TRP A 332 -37.46 6.71 -30.43
C TRP A 332 -36.11 6.52 -31.13
N VAL A 333 -35.43 5.41 -30.89
CA VAL A 333 -34.14 5.06 -31.50
C VAL A 333 -34.26 4.99 -33.02
N LYS A 334 -35.29 4.29 -33.51
CA LYS A 334 -35.57 4.17 -34.95
C LYS A 334 -35.80 5.52 -35.60
N LYS A 335 -36.65 6.35 -34.99
CA LYS A 335 -36.96 7.70 -35.49
C LYS A 335 -35.68 8.55 -35.58
N ARG A 336 -34.89 8.59 -34.51
CA ARG A 336 -33.62 9.36 -34.49
C ARG A 336 -32.60 8.83 -35.49
N PHE A 337 -32.52 7.52 -35.68
CA PHE A 337 -31.63 6.92 -36.67
C PHE A 337 -32.02 7.33 -38.10
N ILE A 338 -33.32 7.27 -38.43
CA ILE A 338 -33.81 7.71 -39.75
C ILE A 338 -33.55 9.21 -39.95
N GLU A 339 -33.88 10.04 -38.97
CA GLU A 339 -33.70 11.50 -39.04
C GLU A 339 -32.23 11.92 -39.20
N ARG A 340 -31.30 11.27 -38.48
CA ARG A 340 -29.90 11.72 -38.41
C ARG A 340 -28.95 10.98 -39.33
N VAL A 341 -29.16 9.68 -39.52
CA VAL A 341 -28.25 8.83 -40.31
C VAL A 341 -28.76 8.65 -41.72
N VAL A 342 -30.07 8.40 -41.90
CA VAL A 342 -30.66 8.11 -43.21
C VAL A 342 -31.03 9.38 -43.99
N ARG A 343 -31.55 10.40 -43.30
CA ARG A 343 -31.88 11.73 -43.84
C ARG A 343 -32.75 11.64 -45.10
N ASP A 344 -32.25 12.14 -46.23
CA ASP A 344 -33.01 12.28 -47.47
C ASP A 344 -33.44 10.93 -48.08
N TYR A 345 -32.77 9.84 -47.70
CA TYR A 345 -33.09 8.49 -48.16
C TYR A 345 -34.16 7.79 -47.32
N ALA A 346 -34.75 8.47 -46.32
CA ALA A 346 -35.76 7.89 -45.44
C ALA A 346 -36.94 7.27 -46.20
N VAL A 347 -37.31 7.86 -47.34
CA VAL A 347 -38.41 7.37 -48.21
C VAL A 347 -38.16 5.96 -48.77
N LEU A 348 -36.91 5.48 -48.80
CA LEU A 348 -36.57 4.13 -49.27
C LEU A 348 -36.78 3.06 -48.19
N ILE A 349 -36.96 3.46 -46.93
CA ILE A 349 -37.18 2.57 -45.78
C ILE A 349 -38.67 2.54 -45.45
N GLU A 350 -39.40 1.59 -46.04
CA GLU A 350 -40.85 1.43 -45.81
C GLU A 350 -41.16 0.34 -44.77
N THR A 351 -40.27 -0.64 -44.63
CA THR A 351 -40.47 -1.81 -43.76
C THR A 351 -39.32 -2.00 -42.77
N GLU A 352 -39.57 -2.72 -41.67
CA GLU A 352 -38.52 -3.15 -40.73
C GLU A 352 -37.43 -3.99 -41.42
N ALA A 353 -37.79 -4.75 -42.45
CA ALA A 353 -36.84 -5.55 -43.23
C ALA A 353 -35.87 -4.66 -44.02
N ASP A 354 -36.33 -3.52 -44.56
CA ASP A 354 -35.47 -2.54 -45.24
C ASP A 354 -34.46 -1.93 -44.25
N LEU A 355 -34.94 -1.57 -43.05
CA LEU A 355 -34.10 -1.02 -42.00
C LEU A 355 -33.06 -2.05 -41.51
N ALA A 356 -33.44 -3.31 -41.34
CA ALA A 356 -32.53 -4.39 -40.95
C ALA A 356 -31.42 -4.62 -41.99
N LYS A 357 -31.75 -4.57 -43.29
CA LYS A 357 -30.77 -4.67 -44.38
C LYS A 357 -29.76 -3.52 -44.34
N LEU A 358 -30.22 -2.30 -44.11
CA LEU A 358 -29.34 -1.13 -43.98
C LEU A 358 -28.41 -1.26 -42.77
N LYS A 359 -28.94 -1.66 -41.60
CA LYS A 359 -28.13 -1.90 -40.40
C LYS A 359 -27.07 -2.98 -40.65
N GLY A 360 -27.44 -4.07 -41.31
CA GLY A 360 -26.52 -5.13 -41.71
C GLY A 360 -25.41 -4.63 -42.65
N TYR A 361 -25.77 -3.85 -43.66
CA TYR A 361 -24.81 -3.24 -44.58
C TYR A 361 -23.81 -2.32 -43.87
N LEU A 362 -24.29 -1.46 -42.97
CA LEU A 362 -23.44 -0.57 -42.19
C LEU A 362 -22.53 -1.35 -41.24
N ALA A 363 -23.04 -2.37 -40.56
CA ALA A 363 -22.24 -3.21 -39.66
C ALA A 363 -21.13 -3.96 -40.40
N GLU A 364 -21.41 -4.48 -41.61
CA GLU A 364 -20.42 -5.16 -42.44
C GLU A 364 -19.31 -4.20 -42.93
N ARG A 365 -19.69 -3.01 -43.40
CA ARG A 365 -18.74 -2.04 -43.99
C ARG A 365 -17.90 -1.29 -42.97
N LEU A 366 -18.47 -0.96 -41.81
CA LEU A 366 -17.75 -0.29 -40.73
C LEU A 366 -16.96 -1.28 -39.84
N GLY A 367 -17.31 -2.56 -39.89
CA GLY A 367 -16.57 -3.65 -39.26
C GLY A 367 -16.44 -3.49 -37.73
N PRO A 368 -15.32 -3.92 -37.12
CA PRO A 368 -15.15 -3.92 -35.67
C PRO A 368 -15.14 -2.51 -35.05
N SER A 369 -14.92 -1.47 -35.86
CA SER A 369 -14.95 -0.06 -35.43
C SER A 369 -16.35 0.56 -35.47
N PHE A 370 -17.39 -0.24 -35.73
CA PHE A 370 -18.78 0.22 -35.86
C PHE A 370 -19.22 1.17 -34.73
N ALA A 371 -18.96 0.81 -33.46
CA ALA A 371 -19.35 1.63 -32.30
C ALA A 371 -18.57 2.97 -32.18
N HIS A 372 -17.44 3.11 -32.88
CA HIS A 372 -16.56 4.29 -32.84
C HIS A 372 -16.48 5.02 -34.18
N SER A 373 -17.31 4.65 -35.15
CA SER A 373 -17.27 5.20 -36.52
C SER A 373 -17.77 6.63 -36.57
N ASP A 374 -17.38 7.38 -37.60
CA ASP A 374 -17.87 8.74 -37.81
C ASP A 374 -19.27 8.75 -38.46
N LEU A 375 -20.10 9.72 -38.06
CA LEU A 375 -21.44 9.89 -38.61
C LEU A 375 -21.41 10.26 -40.09
N ALA A 376 -20.44 11.09 -40.51
CA ALA A 376 -20.30 11.47 -41.91
C ALA A 376 -20.00 10.26 -42.79
N GLN A 377 -19.05 9.42 -42.37
CA GLN A 377 -18.73 8.16 -43.05
C GLN A 377 -19.96 7.23 -43.13
N ALA A 378 -20.73 7.11 -42.05
CA ALA A 378 -21.96 6.33 -42.07
C ALA A 378 -23.00 6.89 -43.05
N GLN A 379 -23.17 8.21 -43.10
CA GLN A 379 -24.08 8.88 -44.06
C GLN A 379 -23.66 8.66 -45.52
N ASP A 380 -22.37 8.69 -45.82
CA ASP A 380 -21.86 8.38 -47.16
C ASP A 380 -22.17 6.93 -47.55
N LEU A 381 -21.94 5.98 -46.64
CA LEU A 381 -22.29 4.58 -46.84
C LEU A 381 -23.79 4.36 -47.00
N VAL A 382 -24.64 5.12 -46.27
CA VAL A 382 -26.09 5.09 -46.50
C VAL A 382 -26.41 5.59 -47.91
N GLY A 383 -25.74 6.62 -48.40
CA GLY A 383 -25.92 7.13 -49.77
C GLY A 383 -25.53 6.11 -50.84
N GLU A 384 -24.44 5.37 -50.64
CA GLU A 384 -24.04 4.26 -51.51
C GLU A 384 -25.08 3.14 -51.49
N TRP A 385 -25.45 2.68 -50.29
CA TRP A 385 -26.48 1.66 -50.11
C TRP A 385 -27.80 2.08 -50.76
N ALA A 386 -28.22 3.33 -50.57
CA ALA A 386 -29.47 3.84 -51.12
C ALA A 386 -29.48 3.85 -52.64
N LYS A 387 -28.35 4.17 -53.30
CA LYS A 387 -28.23 4.10 -54.76
C LYS A 387 -28.36 2.67 -55.26
N ASP A 388 -27.69 1.72 -54.62
CA ASP A 388 -27.74 0.32 -55.01
C ASP A 388 -29.11 -0.31 -54.71
N TYR A 389 -29.69 0.01 -53.55
CA TYR A 389 -31.03 -0.40 -53.15
C TYR A 389 -32.09 0.16 -54.09
N TYR A 390 -31.96 1.43 -54.49
CA TYR A 390 -32.86 2.04 -55.46
C TYR A 390 -32.77 1.35 -56.82
N ARG A 391 -31.57 1.03 -57.31
CA ARG A 391 -31.41 0.31 -58.59
C ARG A 391 -32.04 -1.09 -58.57
N GLN A 392 -31.90 -1.81 -57.45
CA GLN A 392 -32.41 -3.17 -57.34
C GLN A 392 -33.92 -3.23 -57.08
N PHE A 393 -34.44 -2.35 -56.21
CA PHE A 393 -35.83 -2.44 -55.73
C PHE A 393 -36.61 -1.13 -55.90
N GLY A 394 -35.96 0.03 -55.71
CA GLY A 394 -36.62 1.34 -55.78
C GLY A 394 -37.13 1.70 -57.18
N TYR A 395 -36.42 1.31 -58.23
CA TYR A 395 -36.81 1.58 -59.62
C TYR A 395 -38.12 0.87 -59.98
N GLU A 396 -38.26 -0.42 -59.64
CA GLU A 396 -39.51 -1.16 -59.89
C GLU A 396 -40.68 -0.60 -59.10
N ARG A 397 -40.44 -0.11 -57.88
CA ARG A 397 -41.46 0.60 -57.08
C ARG A 397 -41.90 1.90 -57.75
N VAL A 398 -40.96 2.72 -58.22
CA VAL A 398 -41.28 3.97 -58.94
C VAL A 398 -42.02 3.66 -60.24
N ARG A 399 -41.56 2.65 -60.99
CA ARG A 399 -42.21 2.19 -62.22
C ARG A 399 -43.64 1.71 -61.98
N SER A 400 -43.90 1.01 -60.89
CA SER A 400 -45.25 0.59 -60.50
C SER A 400 -46.13 1.78 -60.13
N LYS A 401 -45.64 2.71 -59.28
CA LYS A 401 -46.36 3.96 -58.97
C LYS A 401 -46.66 4.81 -60.21
N LEU A 402 -45.73 4.90 -61.16
CA LEU A 402 -45.95 5.63 -62.42
C LEU A 402 -47.05 5.00 -63.27
N ARG A 403 -47.24 3.67 -63.23
CA ARG A 403 -48.32 2.98 -63.95
C ARG A 403 -49.68 3.17 -63.30
N GLU A 404 -49.72 3.36 -61.98
CA GLU A 404 -50.96 3.58 -61.22
C GLU A 404 -51.44 5.04 -61.29
N LEU A 405 -50.56 5.99 -61.62
CA LEU A 405 -50.90 7.40 -61.68
C LEU A 405 -51.67 7.76 -62.97
N PRO A 406 -52.67 8.66 -62.90
CA PRO A 406 -53.33 9.22 -64.08
C PRO A 406 -52.34 9.97 -64.99
N ALA A 407 -52.58 9.94 -66.30
CA ALA A 407 -51.69 10.51 -67.32
C ALA A 407 -51.39 12.00 -67.09
N GLU A 408 -52.39 12.77 -66.64
CA GLU A 408 -52.27 14.19 -66.31
C GLU A 408 -51.29 14.43 -65.16
N ARG A 409 -51.29 13.53 -64.17
CA ARG A 409 -50.42 13.62 -63.00
C ARG A 409 -48.99 13.21 -63.32
N VAL A 410 -48.82 12.21 -64.20
CA VAL A 410 -47.51 11.83 -64.74
C VAL A 410 -46.90 12.96 -65.57
N LYS A 411 -47.70 13.59 -66.44
CA LYS A 411 -47.26 14.75 -67.24
C LYS A 411 -46.82 15.91 -66.35
N ALA A 412 -47.60 16.25 -65.32
CA ALA A 412 -47.23 17.30 -64.37
C ALA A 412 -45.93 16.99 -63.61
N ILE A 413 -45.69 15.73 -63.24
CA ILE A 413 -44.43 15.31 -62.61
C ILE A 413 -43.26 15.44 -63.60
N LEU A 414 -43.44 15.03 -64.87
CA LEU A 414 -42.41 15.17 -65.90
C LEU A 414 -42.07 16.63 -66.21
N GLU A 415 -43.07 17.51 -66.29
CA GLU A 415 -42.86 18.95 -66.46
C GLU A 415 -42.05 19.55 -65.29
N LYS A 416 -42.32 19.09 -64.06
CA LYS A 416 -41.55 19.48 -62.87
C LYS A 416 -40.13 18.94 -62.90
N LEU A 417 -39.93 17.68 -63.31
CA LEU A 417 -38.60 17.06 -63.42
C LEU A 417 -37.77 17.67 -64.55
N ALA A 418 -38.40 18.10 -65.66
CA ALA A 418 -37.73 18.74 -66.80
C ALA A 418 -37.08 20.09 -66.45
N GLN A 419 -37.40 20.67 -65.29
CA GLN A 419 -36.69 21.84 -64.75
C GLN A 419 -35.23 21.50 -64.40
N ASP A 420 -34.91 20.23 -64.11
CA ASP A 420 -33.53 19.76 -64.04
C ASP A 420 -32.95 19.66 -65.46
N PRO A 421 -31.87 20.41 -65.80
CA PRO A 421 -31.28 20.41 -67.13
C PRO A 421 -30.90 19.03 -67.66
N ARG A 422 -30.51 18.09 -66.77
CA ARG A 422 -30.13 16.73 -67.18
C ARG A 422 -31.34 15.93 -67.65
N VAL A 423 -32.47 16.08 -66.98
CA VAL A 423 -33.73 15.42 -67.37
C VAL A 423 -34.32 16.10 -68.61
N GLY A 424 -34.28 17.44 -68.68
CA GLY A 424 -34.75 18.19 -69.85
C GLY A 424 -34.02 17.80 -71.14
N ILE A 425 -32.68 17.66 -71.10
CA ILE A 425 -31.89 17.20 -72.27
C ILE A 425 -32.27 15.78 -72.69
N LEU A 426 -32.55 14.88 -71.74
CA LEU A 426 -32.99 13.52 -72.06
C LEU A 426 -34.35 13.52 -72.77
N LEU A 427 -35.30 14.33 -72.29
CA LEU A 427 -36.62 14.46 -72.93
C LEU A 427 -36.52 15.04 -74.34
N LEU A 428 -35.62 16.00 -74.58
CA LEU A 428 -35.38 16.59 -75.90
C LEU A 428 -34.67 15.65 -76.89
N ARG A 429 -34.00 14.60 -76.40
CA ARG A 429 -33.35 13.59 -77.24
C ARG A 429 -34.29 12.48 -77.69
N GLU A 430 -35.35 12.25 -76.93
CA GLU A 430 -36.36 11.21 -77.17
C GLU A 430 -37.60 11.75 -77.93
N SER A 431 -37.71 13.08 -78.06
CA SER A 431 -38.65 13.78 -78.95
C SER A 431 -38.09 13.90 -80.36
#